data_AF-H5V0H1-F1
#
_entry.id   AF-H5V0H1-F1
#
_cell.length_a   1.000
_cell.length_b   1.000
_cell.length_c   1.000
_cell.angle_alpha   90.00
_cell.angle_beta   90.00
_cell.angle_gamma   90.00
#
_symmetry.space_group_name_H-M   'P 1'
#
loop_
_entity.id
_entity.type
_entity.pdbx_description
1 polymer ?
#
loop_
_entity_poly.entity_id
_entity_poly.type
_entity_poly.pdbx_seq_one_letter_code
_entity_poly.pdbx_strand_id
1 'polypeptide(L)'
;MAAHDENVVWHSHQVTQQGREKLHGHRGVVLWFTGLSGSGKSTLAGALETTLHEHGVSTYLLDGDNVRHGLCSDLGFSDADRKENIRRVGEVANLMVDAGLVVLTAFISPHRAEREMVRQRVGEGRFIEVFVDTPLEVCEARDPKGLYKKARAGELRNFTGIDAVYEAPERPEIHLAGEQLVTNLIAQILDLLRRDDIIKF
;
A
#
# COMPACT_ATOMS: atom_id res chain seq x y z
N MET A 1 1.12 16.61 -14.62
CA MET A 1 2.57 16.74 -14.37
C MET A 1 2.96 18.11 -14.88
N ALA A 2 3.67 18.93 -14.09
CA ALA A 2 4.42 20.02 -14.71
C ALA A 2 5.31 19.35 -15.76
N ALA A 3 5.10 19.69 -17.03
CA ALA A 3 6.03 19.32 -18.08
C ALA A 3 7.42 19.73 -17.60
N HIS A 4 8.39 18.82 -17.70
CA HIS A 4 9.79 18.99 -17.32
C HIS A 4 10.18 20.47 -17.31
N ASP A 5 10.16 21.09 -16.13
CA ASP A 5 10.68 22.44 -15.96
C ASP A 5 12.18 22.31 -16.24
N GLU A 6 12.66 22.95 -17.31
CA GLU A 6 14.05 22.87 -17.76
C GLU A 6 15.05 23.31 -16.66
N ASN A 7 14.55 23.93 -15.59
CA ASN A 7 15.32 24.37 -14.44
C ASN A 7 15.43 23.33 -13.32
N VAL A 8 14.79 22.15 -13.42
CA VAL A 8 14.86 21.09 -12.42
C VAL A 8 15.64 19.90 -12.96
N VAL A 9 16.87 19.74 -12.48
CA VAL A 9 17.78 18.65 -12.86
C VAL A 9 17.83 17.59 -11.76
N TRP A 10 17.76 16.32 -12.15
CA TRP A 10 17.96 15.21 -11.20
C TRP A 10 19.43 15.12 -10.80
N HIS A 11 19.72 15.25 -9.50
CA HIS A 11 21.06 15.10 -8.97
C HIS A 11 21.34 13.64 -8.62
N SER A 12 22.31 13.04 -9.31
CA SER A 12 22.79 11.70 -8.96
C SER A 12 23.72 11.76 -7.75
N HIS A 13 23.52 10.88 -6.79
CA HIS A 13 24.34 10.77 -5.58
C HIS A 13 25.25 9.53 -5.63
N GLN A 14 26.37 9.56 -4.91
CA GLN A 14 27.32 8.43 -4.86
C GLN A 14 26.76 7.20 -4.16
N VAL A 15 25.87 7.39 -3.18
CA VAL A 15 25.18 6.30 -2.50
C VAL A 15 23.99 5.88 -3.35
N THR A 16 24.09 4.69 -3.95
CA THR A 16 23.05 4.12 -4.81
C THR A 16 22.04 3.31 -4.00
N GLN A 17 20.84 3.12 -4.56
CA GLN A 17 19.84 2.18 -4.03
C GLN A 17 20.43 0.78 -3.80
N GLN A 18 21.17 0.24 -4.78
CA GLN A 18 21.85 -1.06 -4.65
C GLN A 18 22.84 -1.09 -3.48
N GLY A 19 23.55 0.01 -3.23
CA GLY A 19 24.44 0.14 -2.08
C GLY A 19 23.69 0.07 -0.74
N ARG A 20 22.51 0.71 -0.66
CA ARG A 20 21.63 0.64 0.53
C ARG A 20 21.04 -0.76 0.71
N GLU A 21 20.56 -1.39 -0.37
CA GLU A 21 20.04 -2.75 -0.34
C GLU A 21 21.11 -3.76 0.10
N LYS A 22 22.35 -3.61 -0.39
CA LYS A 22 23.47 -4.43 0.08
C LYS A 22 23.75 -4.23 1.56
N LEU A 23 23.63 -3.00 2.07
CA LEU A 23 23.81 -2.68 3.50
C LEU A 23 22.68 -3.29 4.35
N HIS A 24 21.43 -3.22 3.90
CA HIS A 24 20.29 -3.75 4.62
C HIS A 24 20.15 -5.28 4.52
N GLY A 25 20.77 -5.91 3.51
CA GLY A 25 20.70 -7.35 3.29
C GLY A 25 19.42 -7.83 2.60
N HIS A 26 18.57 -6.91 2.13
CA HIS A 26 17.33 -7.17 1.42
C HIS A 26 17.08 -6.09 0.34
N ARG A 27 16.16 -6.36 -0.59
CA ARG A 27 15.76 -5.37 -1.61
C ARG A 27 14.74 -4.39 -1.04
N GLY A 28 14.76 -3.16 -1.55
CA GLY A 28 13.73 -2.16 -1.28
C GLY A 28 12.52 -2.38 -2.20
N VAL A 29 11.33 -2.56 -1.63
CA VAL A 29 10.09 -2.77 -2.38
C VAL A 29 8.91 -2.11 -1.67
N VAL A 30 7.83 -1.88 -2.40
CA VAL A 30 6.53 -1.48 -1.84
C VAL A 30 5.58 -2.68 -1.86
N LEU A 31 5.11 -3.08 -0.68
CA LEU A 31 3.96 -3.95 -0.50
C LEU A 31 2.70 -3.09 -0.45
N TRP A 32 2.00 -3.03 -1.59
CA TRP A 32 0.83 -2.19 -1.76
C TRP A 32 -0.46 -2.96 -1.48
N PHE A 33 -0.95 -2.91 -0.24
CA PHE A 33 -2.21 -3.56 0.12
C PHE A 33 -3.41 -2.77 -0.41
N THR A 34 -4.29 -3.45 -1.13
CA THR A 34 -5.56 -2.91 -1.64
C THR A 34 -6.72 -3.86 -1.34
N GLY A 35 -7.93 -3.31 -1.19
CA GLY A 35 -9.13 -4.04 -0.79
C GLY A 35 -10.15 -3.12 -0.12
N LEU A 36 -11.37 -3.62 0.07
CA LEU A 36 -12.47 -2.88 0.72
C LEU A 36 -12.14 -2.46 2.17
N SER A 37 -12.81 -1.43 2.70
CA SER A 37 -12.73 -1.12 4.14
C SER A 37 -13.10 -2.39 4.95
N GLY A 38 -12.44 -2.66 6.07
CA GLY A 38 -12.73 -3.87 6.85
C GLY A 38 -12.22 -5.21 6.26
N SER A 39 -11.55 -5.21 5.10
CA SER A 39 -10.98 -6.44 4.51
C SER A 39 -9.81 -7.05 5.30
N GLY A 40 -9.20 -6.28 6.21
CA GLY A 40 -8.08 -6.75 7.05
C GLY A 40 -6.69 -6.23 6.64
N LYS A 41 -6.59 -5.31 5.68
CA LYS A 41 -5.31 -4.71 5.21
C LYS A 41 -4.40 -4.23 6.35
N SER A 42 -4.86 -3.32 7.20
CA SER A 42 -4.00 -2.76 8.26
C SER A 42 -3.57 -3.81 9.29
N THR A 43 -4.45 -4.77 9.60
CA THR A 43 -4.12 -5.90 10.48
C THR A 43 -3.03 -6.78 9.87
N LEU A 44 -3.17 -7.13 8.60
CA LEU A 44 -2.19 -7.94 7.87
C LEU A 44 -0.86 -7.21 7.69
N ALA A 45 -0.91 -5.93 7.30
CA ALA A 45 0.29 -5.12 7.08
C ALA A 45 1.07 -4.91 8.38
N GLY A 46 0.41 -4.59 9.50
CA GLY A 46 1.09 -4.42 10.79
C GLY A 46 1.67 -5.73 11.35
N ALA A 47 0.95 -6.85 11.17
CA ALA A 47 1.47 -8.16 11.58
C ALA A 47 2.66 -8.61 10.72
N LEU A 48 2.60 -8.39 9.40
CA LEU A 48 3.72 -8.65 8.50
C LEU A 48 4.92 -7.75 8.81
N GLU A 49 4.70 -6.46 9.06
CA GLU A 49 5.76 -5.54 9.47
C GLU A 49 6.48 -6.05 10.73
N THR A 50 5.71 -6.50 11.74
CA THR A 50 6.27 -7.11 12.96
C THR A 50 7.16 -8.30 12.62
N THR A 51 6.67 -9.24 11.81
CA THR A 51 7.45 -10.43 11.42
C THR A 51 8.70 -10.08 10.64
N LEU A 52 8.63 -9.14 9.70
CA LEU A 52 9.79 -8.68 8.93
C LEU A 52 10.84 -8.01 9.84
N HIS A 53 10.38 -7.15 10.77
CA HIS A 53 11.24 -6.47 11.72
C HIS A 53 11.97 -7.43 12.66
N GLU A 54 11.28 -8.47 13.16
CA GLU A 54 11.88 -9.52 13.99
C GLU A 54 13.00 -10.29 13.27
N HIS A 55 13.00 -10.30 11.93
CA HIS A 55 14.04 -10.91 11.10
C HIS A 55 15.07 -9.90 10.58
N GLY A 56 15.09 -8.68 11.12
CA GLY A 56 16.09 -7.65 10.80
C GLY A 56 15.86 -6.95 9.45
N VAL A 57 14.68 -7.09 8.85
CA VAL A 57 14.32 -6.33 7.64
C VAL A 57 13.98 -4.90 8.04
N SER A 58 14.57 -3.94 7.33
CA SER A 58 14.28 -2.51 7.51
C SER A 58 12.97 -2.16 6.81
N THR A 59 11.94 -1.91 7.61
CA THR A 59 10.56 -1.68 7.15
C THR A 59 10.01 -0.31 7.54
N TYR A 60 8.94 0.10 6.86
CA TYR A 60 8.08 1.19 7.32
C TYR A 60 6.64 1.04 6.80
N LEU A 61 5.65 1.14 7.69
CA LEU A 61 4.22 1.10 7.34
C LEU A 61 3.61 2.50 7.15
N LEU A 62 3.20 2.80 5.92
CA LEU A 62 2.39 3.96 5.55
C LEU A 62 0.90 3.61 5.69
N ASP A 63 0.24 4.13 6.72
CA ASP A 63 -1.20 3.98 6.93
C ASP A 63 -1.99 5.20 6.44
N GLY A 64 -3.16 4.95 5.84
CA GLY A 64 -3.99 5.97 5.23
C GLY A 64 -4.57 6.99 6.20
N ASP A 65 -4.84 6.61 7.45
CA ASP A 65 -5.29 7.56 8.47
C ASP A 65 -4.11 8.38 8.98
N ASN A 66 -2.94 7.75 9.18
CA ASN A 66 -1.73 8.43 9.68
C ASN A 66 -1.25 9.54 8.74
N VAL A 67 -1.19 9.28 7.42
CA VAL A 67 -0.73 10.32 6.47
C VAL A 67 -1.67 11.52 6.42
N ARG A 68 -2.95 11.33 6.71
CA ARG A 68 -3.96 12.41 6.77
C ARG A 68 -3.82 13.30 8.00
N HIS A 69 -3.06 12.89 9.01
CA HIS A 69 -2.69 13.76 10.13
C HIS A 69 -1.51 14.69 9.82
N GLY A 70 -0.78 14.46 8.71
CA GLY A 70 0.42 15.21 8.35
C GLY A 70 0.50 15.52 6.86
N LEU A 71 1.21 14.67 6.10
CA LEU A 71 1.49 14.83 4.66
C LEU A 71 0.25 15.17 3.79
N CYS A 72 -0.90 14.63 4.16
CA CYS A 72 -2.17 14.75 3.45
C CYS A 72 -3.24 15.45 4.29
N SER A 73 -2.85 16.28 5.26
CA SER A 73 -3.78 16.98 6.17
C SER A 73 -4.66 18.04 5.49
N ASP A 74 -4.24 18.52 4.32
CA ASP A 74 -4.98 19.44 3.46
C ASP A 74 -6.01 18.72 2.57
N LEU A 75 -5.99 17.39 2.49
CA LEU A 75 -6.82 16.62 1.56
C LEU A 75 -8.10 16.10 2.22
N GLY A 76 -9.23 16.41 1.60
CA GLY A 76 -10.53 15.85 1.96
C GLY A 76 -10.74 14.42 1.46
N PHE A 77 -12.01 14.08 1.19
CA PHE A 77 -12.43 12.75 0.71
C PHE A 77 -13.12 12.79 -0.67
N SER A 78 -13.00 13.89 -1.40
CA SER A 78 -13.42 13.96 -2.81
C SER A 78 -12.57 13.01 -3.68
N ASP A 79 -13.02 12.68 -4.88
CA ASP A 79 -12.26 11.81 -5.79
C ASP A 79 -10.90 12.44 -6.17
N ALA A 80 -10.86 13.75 -6.36
CA ALA A 80 -9.62 14.49 -6.61
C ALA A 80 -8.66 14.42 -5.41
N ASP A 81 -9.16 14.60 -4.19
CA ASP A 81 -8.35 14.49 -2.97
C ASP A 81 -7.84 13.08 -2.74
N ARG A 82 -8.66 12.05 -3.04
CA ARG A 82 -8.26 10.65 -2.94
C ARG A 82 -7.16 10.33 -3.94
N LYS A 83 -7.28 10.81 -5.17
CA LYS A 83 -6.25 10.66 -6.21
C LYS A 83 -4.94 11.33 -5.80
N GLU A 84 -5.00 12.56 -5.31
CA GLU A 84 -3.81 13.28 -4.84
C GLU A 84 -3.19 12.61 -3.62
N ASN A 85 -4.00 12.09 -2.70
CA ASN A 85 -3.52 11.32 -1.55
C ASN A 85 -2.72 10.09 -1.99
N ILE A 86 -3.25 9.29 -2.93
CA ILE A 86 -2.53 8.13 -3.46
C ILE A 86 -1.26 8.56 -4.22
N ARG A 87 -1.31 9.64 -4.99
CA ARG A 87 -0.12 10.19 -5.67
C ARG A 87 0.98 10.56 -4.68
N ARG A 88 0.67 11.33 -3.62
CA ARG A 88 1.64 11.74 -2.59
C ARG A 88 2.26 10.55 -1.88
N VAL A 89 1.42 9.60 -1.47
CA VAL A 89 1.89 8.36 -0.82
C VAL A 89 2.77 7.55 -1.76
N GLY A 90 2.42 7.46 -3.05
CA GLY A 90 3.24 6.81 -4.05
C GLY A 90 4.64 7.41 -4.19
N GLU A 91 4.75 8.75 -4.18
CA GLU A 91 6.05 9.43 -4.20
C GLU A 91 6.87 9.14 -2.93
N VAL A 92 6.23 9.17 -1.75
CA VAL A 92 6.92 8.86 -0.48
C VAL A 92 7.38 7.41 -0.44
N ALA A 93 6.53 6.47 -0.88
CA ALA A 93 6.88 5.06 -0.96
C ALA A 93 8.06 4.84 -1.92
N ASN A 94 8.07 5.53 -3.07
CA ASN A 94 9.19 5.49 -4.00
C ASN A 94 10.51 6.00 -3.38
N LEU A 95 10.49 7.12 -2.67
CA LEU A 95 11.68 7.64 -1.96
C LEU A 95 12.18 6.68 -0.88
N MET A 96 11.28 6.03 -0.15
CA MET A 96 11.65 5.04 0.87
C MET A 96 12.20 3.75 0.26
N VAL A 97 11.69 3.34 -0.90
CA VAL A 97 12.27 2.22 -1.68
C VAL A 97 13.63 2.56 -2.24
N ASP A 98 13.85 3.79 -2.72
CA ASP A 98 15.19 4.28 -3.10
C ASP A 98 16.14 4.27 -1.89
N ALA A 99 15.63 4.56 -0.69
CA ALA A 99 16.35 4.41 0.57
C ALA A 99 16.63 2.94 0.97
N GLY A 100 16.15 1.96 0.20
CA GLY A 100 16.40 0.52 0.41
C GLY A 100 15.46 -0.14 1.42
N LEU A 101 14.31 0.47 1.75
CA LEU A 101 13.35 -0.06 2.73
C LEU A 101 12.31 -0.97 2.08
N VAL A 102 11.79 -1.94 2.85
CA VAL A 102 10.53 -2.63 2.52
C VAL A 102 9.38 -1.79 3.07
N VAL A 103 8.70 -1.08 2.19
CA VAL A 103 7.59 -0.19 2.54
C VAL A 103 6.29 -0.97 2.49
N LEU A 104 5.49 -0.92 3.55
CA LEU A 104 4.15 -1.48 3.59
C LEU A 104 3.15 -0.34 3.48
N THR A 105 2.05 -0.52 2.76
CA THR A 105 1.00 0.51 2.65
C THR A 105 -0.38 -0.08 2.88
N ALA A 106 -1.21 0.53 3.72
CA ALA A 106 -2.58 0.05 3.98
C ALA A 106 -3.64 1.07 3.52
N PHE A 107 -3.88 1.13 2.21
CA PHE A 107 -4.85 2.05 1.61
C PHE A 107 -6.00 1.30 0.95
N ILE A 108 -7.21 1.87 0.91
CA ILE A 108 -8.28 1.30 0.07
C ILE A 108 -7.85 1.30 -1.39
N SER A 109 -7.26 2.42 -1.85
CA SER A 109 -6.75 2.63 -3.22
C SER A 109 -7.71 2.07 -4.29
N PRO A 110 -8.97 2.55 -4.35
CA PRO A 110 -10.06 1.85 -5.03
C PRO A 110 -9.94 1.80 -6.55
N HIS A 111 -9.19 2.71 -7.16
CA HIS A 111 -9.09 2.84 -8.61
C HIS A 111 -7.79 2.21 -9.13
N ARG A 112 -7.91 1.42 -10.20
CA ARG A 112 -6.77 0.73 -10.83
C ARG A 112 -5.76 1.72 -11.41
N ALA A 113 -6.24 2.80 -12.03
CA ALA A 113 -5.37 3.79 -12.66
C ALA A 113 -4.38 4.43 -11.67
N GLU A 114 -4.82 4.71 -10.45
CA GLU A 114 -3.98 5.27 -9.39
C GLU A 114 -2.96 4.24 -8.87
N ARG A 115 -3.33 2.97 -8.74
CA ARG A 115 -2.37 1.91 -8.36
C ARG A 115 -1.33 1.67 -9.43
N GLU A 116 -1.74 1.66 -10.70
CA GLU A 116 -0.85 1.56 -11.86
C GLU A 116 0.12 2.75 -11.95
N MET A 117 -0.35 3.97 -11.67
CA MET A 117 0.50 5.16 -11.60
C MET A 117 1.59 5.01 -10.54
N VAL A 118 1.28 4.47 -9.35
CA VAL A 118 2.28 4.20 -8.32
C VAL A 118 3.24 3.10 -8.75
N ARG A 119 2.73 2.00 -9.34
CA ARG A 119 3.54 0.89 -9.88
C ARG A 119 4.59 1.40 -10.87
N GLN A 120 4.18 2.23 -11.83
CA GLN A 120 5.08 2.84 -12.80
C GLN A 120 6.11 3.76 -12.16
N ARG A 121 5.73 4.47 -11.09
CA ARG A 121 6.61 5.41 -10.38
C ARG A 121 7.70 4.70 -9.57
N VAL A 122 7.36 3.60 -8.90
CA VAL A 122 8.27 2.81 -8.06
C VAL A 122 9.22 1.95 -8.91
N GLY A 123 8.75 1.52 -10.08
CA GLY A 123 9.55 0.76 -11.04
C GLY A 123 9.30 -0.75 -11.00
N GLU A 124 9.72 -1.40 -12.07
CA GLU A 124 9.49 -2.83 -12.31
C GLU A 124 10.14 -3.70 -11.22
N GLY A 125 9.42 -4.74 -10.78
CA GLY A 125 9.89 -5.67 -9.75
C GLY A 125 10.09 -5.06 -8.36
N ARG A 126 9.58 -3.84 -8.13
CA ARG A 126 9.63 -3.13 -6.83
C ARG A 126 8.27 -2.77 -6.27
N PHE A 127 7.20 -2.90 -7.05
CA PHE A 127 5.82 -2.72 -6.59
C PHE A 127 5.11 -4.07 -6.57
N ILE A 128 4.63 -4.46 -5.38
CA ILE A 128 3.95 -5.73 -5.14
C ILE A 128 2.54 -5.41 -4.68
N GLU A 129 1.58 -5.58 -5.57
CA GLU A 129 0.17 -5.37 -5.29
C GLU A 129 -0.39 -6.57 -4.52
N VAL A 130 -0.77 -6.32 -3.27
CA VAL A 130 -1.35 -7.30 -2.36
C VAL A 130 -2.85 -7.09 -2.32
N PHE A 131 -3.59 -7.91 -3.08
CA PHE A 131 -5.05 -7.83 -3.09
C PHE A 131 -5.62 -8.62 -1.90
N VAL A 132 -6.11 -7.91 -0.89
CA VAL A 132 -6.84 -8.50 0.25
C VAL A 132 -8.31 -8.55 -0.12
N ASP A 133 -8.70 -9.65 -0.74
CA ASP A 133 -10.04 -9.89 -1.24
C ASP A 133 -10.93 -10.44 -0.14
N THR A 134 -11.96 -9.68 0.22
CA THR A 134 -12.91 -10.04 1.26
C THR A 134 -14.28 -9.59 0.79
N PRO A 135 -15.29 -10.48 0.78
CA PRO A 135 -16.63 -10.12 0.37
C PRO A 135 -17.15 -8.89 1.13
N LEU A 136 -17.95 -8.07 0.45
CA LEU A 136 -18.50 -6.84 1.03
C LEU A 136 -19.32 -7.14 2.29
N GLU A 137 -20.09 -8.21 2.27
CA GLU A 137 -20.95 -8.64 3.38
C GLU A 137 -20.13 -8.97 4.63
N VAL A 138 -18.96 -9.59 4.44
CA VAL A 138 -18.01 -9.88 5.53
C VAL A 138 -17.37 -8.59 6.04
N CYS A 139 -17.00 -7.68 5.14
CA CYS A 139 -16.47 -6.36 5.50
C CYS A 139 -17.49 -5.54 6.31
N GLU A 140 -18.75 -5.54 5.90
CA GLU A 140 -19.88 -4.89 6.59
C GLU A 140 -20.18 -5.53 7.94
N ALA A 141 -20.10 -6.87 8.04
CA ALA A 141 -20.28 -7.57 9.32
C ALA A 141 -19.17 -7.24 10.32
N ARG A 142 -17.92 -7.07 9.85
CA ARG A 142 -16.77 -6.72 10.70
C ARG A 142 -16.85 -5.27 11.21
N ASP A 143 -17.16 -4.33 10.33
CA ASP A 143 -17.27 -2.87 10.54
C ASP A 143 -16.57 -2.29 11.80
N PRO A 144 -15.24 -2.46 11.97
CA PRO A 144 -14.55 -2.18 13.23
C PRO A 144 -14.54 -0.69 13.58
N LYS A 145 -14.72 0.18 12.57
CA LYS A 145 -14.75 1.64 12.71
C LYS A 145 -16.17 2.22 12.65
N GLY A 146 -17.20 1.38 12.51
CA GLY A 146 -18.59 1.82 12.35
C GLY A 146 -18.86 2.61 11.05
N LEU A 147 -17.99 2.50 10.04
CA LEU A 147 -18.04 3.28 8.81
C LEU A 147 -19.13 2.77 7.86
N TYR A 148 -19.31 1.45 7.78
CA TYR A 148 -20.37 0.87 6.96
C TYR A 148 -21.75 1.24 7.49
N LYS A 149 -21.96 1.19 8.80
CA LYS A 149 -23.21 1.65 9.43
C LYS A 149 -23.52 3.11 9.10
N LYS A 150 -22.54 4.00 9.21
CA LYS A 150 -22.69 5.43 8.87
C LYS A 150 -22.96 5.65 7.38
N ALA A 151 -22.30 4.91 6.50
CA ALA A 151 -22.54 4.96 5.06
C ALA A 151 -23.96 4.50 4.71
N ARG A 152 -24.42 3.38 5.27
CA ARG A 152 -25.80 2.87 5.09
C ARG A 152 -26.86 3.83 5.64
N ALA A 153 -26.54 4.60 6.69
CA ALA A 153 -27.40 5.65 7.23
C ALA A 153 -27.37 6.97 6.41
N GLY A 154 -26.53 7.07 5.37
CA GLY A 154 -26.38 8.26 4.55
C GLY A 154 -25.55 9.39 5.18
N GLU A 155 -24.89 9.12 6.32
CA GLU A 155 -24.04 10.06 7.03
C GLU A 155 -22.65 10.20 6.39
N LEU A 156 -22.20 9.14 5.71
CA LEU A 156 -20.98 9.14 4.90
C LEU A 156 -21.34 8.93 3.43
N ARG A 157 -20.95 9.88 2.59
CA ARG A 157 -21.12 9.81 1.13
C ARG A 157 -19.82 9.36 0.46
N ASN A 158 -19.94 8.81 -0.74
CA ASN A 158 -18.83 8.33 -1.58
C ASN A 158 -17.99 7.25 -0.87
N PHE A 159 -18.63 6.39 -0.09
CA PHE A 159 -17.99 5.30 0.61
C PHE A 159 -17.76 4.09 -0.31
N THR A 160 -16.51 3.67 -0.43
CA THR A 160 -16.10 2.58 -1.31
C THR A 160 -16.82 1.27 -0.98
N GLY A 161 -17.47 0.67 -1.97
CA GLY A 161 -18.24 -0.56 -1.85
C GLY A 161 -19.72 -0.35 -1.52
N ILE A 162 -20.15 0.88 -1.24
CA ILE A 162 -21.57 1.23 -0.99
C ILE A 162 -22.10 2.13 -2.10
N ASP A 163 -21.60 3.37 -2.16
CA ASP A 163 -22.00 4.40 -3.11
C ASP A 163 -20.81 4.93 -3.95
N ALA A 164 -19.62 4.37 -3.76
CA ALA A 164 -18.45 4.54 -4.65
C ALA A 164 -17.86 3.19 -5.07
N VAL A 165 -17.28 3.13 -6.28
CA VAL A 165 -16.75 1.89 -6.88
C VAL A 165 -15.44 1.45 -6.21
N TYR A 166 -15.24 0.13 -6.12
CA TYR A 166 -13.95 -0.51 -5.92
C TYR A 166 -13.59 -1.32 -7.16
N GLU A 167 -12.46 -1.00 -7.78
CA GLU A 167 -11.95 -1.70 -8.96
C GLU A 167 -10.90 -2.71 -8.50
N ALA A 168 -11.32 -3.97 -8.37
CA ALA A 168 -10.43 -5.06 -7.98
C ALA A 168 -9.21 -5.16 -8.93
N PRO A 169 -8.01 -5.48 -8.42
CA PRO A 169 -6.85 -5.72 -9.26
C PRO A 169 -7.10 -6.90 -10.21
N GLU A 170 -6.74 -6.76 -11.49
CA GLU A 170 -6.88 -7.85 -12.46
C GLU A 170 -5.69 -8.82 -12.41
N ARG A 171 -4.49 -8.30 -12.08
CA ARG A 171 -3.24 -9.06 -12.06
C ARG A 171 -2.36 -8.64 -10.87
N PRO A 172 -2.83 -8.79 -9.63
CA PRO A 172 -1.99 -8.51 -8.47
C PRO A 172 -0.83 -9.52 -8.40
N GLU A 173 0.30 -9.12 -7.82
CA GLU A 173 1.41 -10.05 -7.54
C GLU A 173 0.97 -11.14 -6.56
N ILE A 174 0.05 -10.82 -5.65
CA ILE A 174 -0.55 -11.78 -4.73
C ILE A 174 -2.01 -11.46 -4.45
N HIS A 175 -2.86 -12.48 -4.56
CA HIS A 175 -4.29 -12.44 -4.23
C HIS A 175 -4.52 -13.27 -2.97
N LEU A 176 -5.06 -12.62 -1.94
CA LEU A 176 -5.24 -13.18 -0.61
C LEU A 176 -6.72 -13.20 -0.24
N ALA A 177 -7.23 -14.36 0.13
CA ALA A 177 -8.57 -14.49 0.70
C ALA A 177 -8.56 -13.95 2.15
N GLY A 178 -9.06 -12.74 2.36
CA GLY A 178 -9.02 -12.04 3.66
C GLY A 178 -9.95 -12.61 4.75
N GLU A 179 -10.61 -13.73 4.47
CA GLU A 179 -11.30 -14.56 5.46
C GLU A 179 -10.37 -15.57 6.16
N GLN A 180 -9.19 -15.86 5.57
CA GLN A 180 -8.20 -16.74 6.16
C GLN A 180 -7.57 -16.12 7.42
N LEU A 181 -6.97 -16.99 8.24
CA LEU A 181 -6.16 -16.56 9.38
C LEU A 181 -4.99 -15.70 8.90
N VAL A 182 -4.73 -14.61 9.62
CA VAL A 182 -3.64 -13.66 9.33
C VAL A 182 -2.29 -14.38 9.22
N THR A 183 -2.04 -15.40 10.03
CA THR A 183 -0.82 -16.21 9.97
C THR A 183 -0.62 -16.90 8.62
N ASN A 184 -1.70 -17.40 8.00
CA ASN A 184 -1.64 -18.03 6.68
C ASN A 184 -1.40 -17.00 5.58
N LEU A 185 -1.98 -15.81 5.73
CA LEU A 185 -1.77 -14.71 4.78
C LEU A 185 -0.33 -14.18 4.83
N ILE A 186 0.24 -14.05 6.03
CA ILE A 186 1.64 -13.68 6.23
C ILE A 186 2.56 -14.71 5.58
N ALA A 187 2.33 -16.00 5.82
CA ALA A 187 3.14 -17.07 5.23
C ALA A 187 3.18 -16.97 3.69
N GLN A 188 2.03 -16.75 3.05
CA GLN A 188 1.94 -16.57 1.60
C GLN A 188 2.73 -15.37 1.09
N ILE A 189 2.70 -14.24 1.81
CA ILE A 189 3.49 -13.05 1.44
C ILE A 189 4.99 -13.32 1.63
N LEU A 190 5.40 -13.93 2.74
CA LEU A 190 6.81 -14.25 2.99
C LEU A 190 7.36 -15.21 1.92
N ASP A 191 6.58 -16.20 1.50
CA ASP A 191 6.97 -17.13 0.44
C ASP A 191 7.14 -16.42 -0.91
N LEU A 192 6.25 -15.48 -1.24
CA LEU A 192 6.42 -14.60 -2.41
C LEU A 192 7.72 -13.80 -2.32
N LEU A 193 7.97 -13.14 -1.19
CA LEU A 193 9.15 -12.30 -0.99
C LEU A 193 10.46 -13.08 -1.07
N ARG A 194 10.49 -14.33 -0.59
CA ARG A 194 11.64 -15.24 -0.72
C ARG A 194 11.84 -15.69 -2.16
N ARG A 195 10.76 -16.12 -2.82
CA ARG A 195 10.79 -16.60 -4.21
C ARG A 195 11.34 -15.54 -5.16
N ASP A 196 11.02 -14.28 -4.89
CA ASP A 196 11.40 -13.14 -5.73
C ASP A 196 12.73 -12.47 -5.27
N ASP A 197 13.49 -13.14 -4.38
CA ASP A 197 14.80 -12.72 -3.83
C ASP A 197 14.79 -11.31 -3.21
N ILE A 198 13.69 -10.98 -2.54
CA ILE A 198 13.56 -9.69 -1.83
C ILE A 198 14.13 -9.82 -0.42
N ILE A 199 13.82 -10.94 0.25
CA ILE A 199 14.32 -11.30 1.58
C ILE A 199 14.99 -12.69 1.53
N LYS A 200 15.84 -12.98 2.52
CA LYS A 200 16.70 -14.19 2.50
C LYS A 200 16.47 -15.21 3.62
N PHE A 201 15.68 -14.87 4.63
CA PHE A 201 15.42 -15.72 5.80
C PHE A 201 14.21 -16.63 5.59
#